data_AF-A0A7W3QJI3-F1
#
_entry.id   AF-A0A7W3QJI3-F1
#
_cell.length_a   1.000
_cell.length_b   1.000
_cell.length_c   1.000
_cell.angle_alpha   90.00
_cell.angle_beta   90.00
_cell.angle_gamma   90.00
#
_symmetry.space_group_name_H-M   'P 1'
#
loop_
_entity.id
_entity.type
_entity.pdbx_description
1 polymer ?
#
loop_
_entity_poly.entity_id
_entity_poly.type
_entity_poly.pdbx_seq_one_letter_code
_entity_poly.pdbx_strand_id
1 'polypeptide(L)' 'MRPARSLTPTEAAPWLERLRTAWPHWGIVYDGTEWWALLTLNGRRTTLRAPSGIELETRMEAFR' A
#
# COMPACT_ATOMS: atom_id res chain seq x y z
N MET A 1 -1.64 -3.94 -26.12
CA MET A 1 -1.46 -4.38 -24.73
C MET A 1 -2.77 -4.14 -23.99
N ARG A 2 -3.37 -5.17 -23.37
CA ARG A 2 -4.54 -4.97 -22.48
C ARG A 2 -4.04 -4.24 -21.22
N PRO A 3 -4.72 -3.20 -20.73
CA PRO A 3 -4.38 -2.63 -19.43
C PRO A 3 -4.52 -3.75 -18.38
N ALA A 4 -3.53 -3.86 -17.48
CA ALA A 4 -3.61 -4.78 -16.36
C ALA A 4 -4.88 -4.45 -15.57
N ARG A 5 -5.80 -5.41 -15.46
CA ARG A 5 -7.03 -5.24 -14.70
C ARG A 5 -6.66 -4.96 -13.24
N SER A 6 -7.27 -3.94 -12.63
CA SER A 6 -7.20 -3.71 -11.19
C SER A 6 -7.74 -4.91 -10.41
N LEU A 7 -7.13 -5.19 -9.27
CA LEU A 7 -7.59 -6.25 -8.39
C LEU A 7 -8.94 -5.86 -7.79
N THR A 8 -9.80 -6.84 -7.55
CA THR A 8 -10.91 -6.65 -6.62
C THR A 8 -10.39 -6.58 -5.18
N PRO A 9 -11.14 -5.99 -4.23
CA PRO A 9 -10.73 -5.96 -2.82
C PRO A 9 -10.43 -7.36 -2.25
N THR A 10 -11.17 -8.38 -2.65
CA THR A 10 -10.95 -9.77 -2.22
C THR A 10 -9.64 -10.34 -2.78
N GLU A 11 -9.33 -10.08 -4.04
CA GLU A 11 -8.06 -10.49 -4.66
C GLU A 11 -6.87 -9.76 -4.04
N ALA A 12 -7.07 -8.53 -3.56
CA ALA A 12 -6.04 -7.73 -2.89
C ALA A 12 -5.81 -8.11 -1.41
N ALA A 13 -6.75 -8.80 -0.76
CA ALA A 13 -6.73 -9.03 0.70
C ALA A 13 -5.46 -9.75 1.21
N PRO A 14 -4.97 -10.86 0.59
CA PRO A 14 -3.76 -11.53 1.07
C PRO A 14 -2.52 -10.62 0.99
N TRP A 15 -2.46 -9.77 -0.05
CA TRP A 15 -1.38 -8.81 -0.23
C TRP A 15 -1.45 -7.69 0.81
N LEU A 16 -2.65 -7.20 1.10
CA LEU A 16 -2.89 -6.18 2.12
C LEU A 16 -2.50 -6.69 3.52
N GLU A 17 -2.84 -7.93 3.86
CA GLU A 17 -2.47 -8.57 5.13
C GLU A 17 -0.94 -8.71 5.26
N ARG A 18 -0.27 -9.17 4.19
CA ARG A 18 1.19 -9.27 4.16
C ARG A 18 1.84 -7.91 4.42
N LEU A 19 1.40 -6.87 3.72
CA LEU A 19 1.95 -5.52 3.88
C LEU A 19 1.74 -4.97 5.28
N ARG A 20 0.54 -5.11 5.85
CA ARG A 20 0.24 -4.68 7.22
C ARG A 20 1.08 -5.40 8.26
N THR A 21 1.39 -6.68 8.02
CA THR A 21 2.25 -7.49 8.90
C THR A 21 3.70 -7.04 8.81
N ALA A 22 4.21 -6.78 7.60
CA ALA A 22 5.59 -6.34 7.39
C ALA A 22 5.84 -4.90 7.86
N TRP A 23 4.81 -4.05 7.84
CA TRP A 23 4.90 -2.61 8.12
C TRP A 23 3.91 -2.17 9.20
N PRO A 24 4.10 -2.60 10.46
CA PRO A 24 3.09 -2.46 11.52
C PRO A 24 2.79 -1.02 11.95
N HIS A 25 3.66 -0.06 11.62
CA HIS A 25 3.46 1.36 11.93
C HIS A 25 2.75 2.14 10.82
N TRP A 26 2.46 1.48 9.69
CA TRP A 26 1.80 2.08 8.55
C TRP A 26 0.32 1.70 8.51
N GLY A 27 -0.55 2.68 8.27
CA GLY A 27 -1.93 2.42 7.86
C GLY A 27 -1.98 2.16 6.36
N ILE A 28 -2.34 0.95 5.95
CA ILE A 28 -2.33 0.53 4.54
C ILE A 28 -3.74 0.14 4.10
N VAL A 29 -4.18 0.64 2.95
CA VAL A 29 -5.49 0.35 2.35
C VAL A 29 -5.40 0.20 0.82
N TYR A 30 -6.36 -0.51 0.25
CA TYR A 30 -6.58 -0.60 -1.20
C TYR A 30 -8.01 -0.18 -1.50
N ASP A 31 -8.21 0.75 -2.44
CA ASP A 31 -9.53 1.32 -2.76
C ASP A 31 -10.22 0.64 -3.96
N GLY A 32 -9.61 -0.39 -4.54
CA GLY A 32 -10.06 -1.04 -5.77
C GLY A 32 -9.36 -0.54 -7.03
N THR A 33 -8.54 0.52 -6.93
CA THR A 33 -7.75 1.07 -8.04
C THR A 33 -6.31 1.31 -7.61
N GLU A 34 -6.10 2.04 -6.51
CA GLU A 34 -4.78 2.40 -5.99
C GLU A 34 -4.56 1.84 -4.57
N TRP A 35 -3.28 1.63 -4.26
CA TRP A 35 -2.80 1.27 -2.94
C TRP A 35 -2.33 2.52 -2.23
N TRP A 36 -2.71 2.67 -0.97
CA TRP A 36 -2.40 3.83 -0.14
C TRP A 36 -1.71 3.40 1.14
N ALA A 37 -0.72 4.17 1.57
CA ALA A 37 -0.07 4.02 2.86
C ALA A 37 0.04 5.36 3.58
N LEU A 38 -0.27 5.38 4.86
CA LEU A 38 -0.16 6.53 5.75
C LEU A 38 0.76 6.19 6.91
N LEU A 39 1.72 7.06 7.19
CA LEU A 39 2.58 7.01 8.37
C LEU A 39 2.48 8.33 9.13
N THR A 40 2.30 8.26 10.44
CA THR A 40 2.42 9.44 11.32
C THR A 40 3.60 9.24 12.25
N LEU A 41 4.65 10.05 12.07
CA LEU A 41 5.85 10.04 12.91
C LEU A 41 6.13 11.46 13.40
N ASN A 42 6.34 11.63 14.71
CA ASN A 42 6.71 12.91 15.32
C ASN A 42 5.80 14.09 14.90
N GLY A 43 4.49 13.83 14.79
CA GLY A 43 3.50 14.83 14.36
C GLY A 43 3.48 15.11 12.85
N ARG A 44 4.40 14.54 12.07
CA ARG A 44 4.40 14.65 10.61
C ARG A 44 3.67 13.47 9.99
N ARG A 45 2.78 13.78 9.03
CA ARG A 45 2.06 12.78 8.23
C ARG A 45 2.74 12.60 6.88
N THR A 46 3.03 11.35 6.54
CA THR A 46 3.52 10.92 5.22
C THR A 46 2.44 10.07 4.57
N THR A 47 2.01 10.44 3.37
CA THR A 47 1.06 9.65 2.57
C THR A 47 1.74 9.21 1.28
N LEU A 48 1.65 7.92 0.99
CA LEU A 48 2.13 7.31 -0.24
C LEU A 48 0.94 6.70 -0.98
N ARG A 49 1.01 6.73 -2.31
CA ARG A 49 0.06 6.01 -3.17
C ARG A 49 0.80 5.33 -4.32
N ALA A 50 0.31 4.20 -4.78
CA ALA A 50 0.87 3.49 -5.93
C ALA A 50 -0.19 2.65 -6.64
N PRO A 51 -0.05 2.38 -7.95
CA PRO A 51 -0.98 1.53 -8.70
C PRO A 51 -0.87 0.05 -8.33
N SER A 52 0.19 -0.38 -7.63
CA SER A 52 0.38 -1.77 -7.20
C SER A 52 0.93 -1.87 -5.77
N GLY A 53 0.66 -3.00 -5.10
CA GLY A 53 1.18 -3.26 -3.76
C GLY A 53 2.71 -3.36 -3.71
N ILE A 54 3.34 -3.90 -4.76
CA ILE A 54 4.81 -4.00 -4.86
C ILE A 54 5.42 -2.59 -4.91
N GLU A 55 4.88 -1.73 -5.78
CA GLU A 55 5.40 -0.37 -5.92
C GLU A 55 5.15 0.44 -4.64
N LEU A 56 4.03 0.21 -3.94
CA LEU A 56 3.79 0.82 -2.63
C LEU A 56 4.86 0.39 -1.62
N GLU A 57 5.17 -0.91 -1.55
CA GLU A 57 6.19 -1.46 -0.65
C GLU A 57 7.57 -0.84 -0.91
N THR A 58 8.01 -0.77 -2.17
CA THR A 58 9.27 -0.14 -2.55
C THR A 58 9.33 1.33 -2.11
N ARG A 59 8.22 2.08 -2.19
CA ARG A 59 8.17 3.47 -1.70
C ARG A 59 8.25 3.54 -0.18
N MET A 60 7.66 2.58 0.53
CA MET A 60 7.71 2.50 2.00
C MET A 60 9.11 2.14 2.52
N GLU A 61 9.88 1.35 1.75
CA GLU A 61 11.28 1.02 2.08
C GLU A 61 12.19 2.24 2.22
N ALA A 62 11.90 3.34 1.50
CA ALA A 62 12.64 4.60 1.63
C ALA A 62 12.50 5.27 3.02
N PHE A 63 11.62 4.77 3.88
CA PHE A 63 11.32 5.28 5.22
C PHE A 63 11.65 4.29 6.34
N ARG A 64 12.31 3.17 6.01
CA ARG A 64 12.83 2.22 7.00
C ARG A 64 14.04 2.80 7.72
#